data_AF-A0AAD1FQG1-F1
#
_entry.id   AF-A0AAD1FQG1-F1
#
_cell.length_a   1.000
_cell.length_b   1.000
_cell.length_c   1.000
_cell.angle_alpha   90.00
_cell.angle_beta   90.00
_cell.angle_gamma   90.00
#
_symmetry.space_group_name_H-M   'P 1'
#
loop_
_entity.id
_entity.type
_entity.pdbx_description
1 polymer ?
#
loop_
_entity_poly.entity_id
_entity_poly.type
_entity_poly.pdbx_seq_one_letter_code
_entity_poly.pdbx_strand_id
1 'polypeptide(L)'
;MIKPLIIALFAGLFSLSSRAETSMPLNMTQGVTQISQEVYHLHMTIFYICVVIGVIVFGVMFWAILHHRKSKGAVAAKFHESTKVEIIWTLIPFLILIGMAIPATKTLLVMEDTTKPDLTIQVTGSQWKWHYRYF
;
A
#
# COMPACT_ATOMS: atom_id res chain seq x y z
N MET A 1 23.31 13.80 24.37
CA MET A 1 23.55 12.55 23.62
C MET A 1 22.44 12.15 22.62
N ILE A 2 21.21 12.67 22.72
CA ILE A 2 20.07 12.25 21.86
C ILE A 2 20.07 12.93 20.47
N LYS A 3 20.56 14.16 20.35
CA LYS A 3 20.64 14.91 19.08
C LYS A 3 21.51 14.24 17.99
N PRO A 4 22.74 13.74 18.27
CA PRO A 4 23.54 13.05 17.24
C PRO A 4 22.95 11.69 16.84
N LEU A 5 22.20 11.03 17.73
CA LEU A 5 21.51 9.76 17.44
C LEU A 5 20.36 9.95 16.44
N ILE A 6 19.60 11.05 16.56
CA ILE A 6 18.51 11.38 15.62
C ILE A 6 19.07 11.76 14.24
N ILE A 7 20.19 12.49 14.20
CA ILE A 7 20.85 12.87 12.94
C ILE A 7 21.47 11.65 12.25
N ALA A 8 22.06 10.72 13.01
CA ALA A 8 22.57 9.45 12.48
C ALA A 8 21.45 8.53 11.96
N LEU A 9 20.28 8.51 12.61
CA LEU A 9 19.12 7.76 12.15
C LEU A 9 18.58 8.33 10.83
N PHE A 10 18.48 9.66 10.70
CA PHE A 10 18.07 10.33 9.46
C PHE A 10 19.09 10.16 8.32
N ALA A 11 20.40 10.19 8.62
CA ALA A 11 21.45 9.94 7.64
C ALA A 11 21.50 8.47 7.16
N GLY A 12 21.20 7.52 8.05
CA GLY A 12 21.07 6.10 7.71
C GLY A 12 19.86 5.82 6.80
N LEU A 13 18.74 6.50 7.04
CA LEU A 13 17.54 6.42 6.18
C LEU A 13 17.78 6.99 4.77
N PHE A 14 18.62 8.01 4.62
CA PHE A 14 18.96 8.60 3.32
C PHE A 14 19.91 7.73 2.48
N SER A 15 20.69 6.85 3.14
CA SER A 15 21.70 6.01 2.51
C SER A 15 21.16 4.71 1.89
N LEU A 16 19.91 4.33 2.20
CA LEU A 16 19.25 3.13 1.66
C LEU A 16 18.66 3.31 0.26
N SER A 17 18.96 4.42 -0.40
CA SER A 17 18.46 4.67 -1.76
C SER A 17 19.26 3.91 -2.82
N SER A 18 20.08 2.90 -2.49
CA SER A 18 20.81 2.10 -3.50
C SER A 18 19.87 1.26 -4.37
N ARG A 19 19.40 1.90 -5.44
CA ARG A 19 19.16 1.40 -6.80
C ARG A 19 19.60 -0.04 -7.00
N ALA A 20 18.61 -0.92 -7.08
CA ALA A 20 18.70 -2.19 -7.78
C ALA A 20 17.36 -2.38 -8.48
N GLU A 21 17.28 -1.92 -9.74
CA GLU A 21 16.29 -2.41 -10.68
C GLU A 21 16.64 -3.87 -10.99
N THR A 22 16.26 -4.74 -10.07
CA THR A 22 16.20 -6.17 -10.31
C THR A 22 14.73 -6.48 -10.26
N SER A 23 14.20 -7.14 -11.29
CA SER A 23 12.85 -7.71 -11.27
C SER A 23 12.66 -8.43 -9.93
N MET A 24 11.99 -7.79 -8.96
CA MET A 24 11.80 -8.37 -7.64
C MET A 24 10.94 -9.62 -7.86
N PRO A 25 11.47 -10.84 -7.69
CA PRO A 25 10.71 -12.05 -7.99
C PRO A 25 9.51 -12.21 -7.04
N LEU A 26 9.48 -11.43 -5.96
CA LEU A 26 8.41 -11.39 -4.97
C LEU A 26 7.29 -10.39 -5.31
N ASN A 27 7.50 -9.51 -6.28
CA ASN A 27 6.48 -8.56 -6.71
C ASN A 27 5.70 -9.12 -7.92
N MET A 28 4.52 -8.55 -8.19
CA MET A 28 3.77 -8.85 -9.41
C MET A 28 4.60 -8.50 -10.64
N THR A 29 4.44 -9.28 -11.71
CA THR A 29 5.06 -8.96 -12.99
C THR A 29 4.48 -7.68 -13.57
N GLN A 30 5.33 -6.91 -14.25
CA GLN A 30 4.89 -5.76 -15.00
C GLN A 30 4.31 -6.26 -16.34
N GLY A 31 3.02 -6.01 -16.59
CA GLY A 31 2.38 -6.51 -17.80
C GLY A 31 2.69 -5.67 -19.04
N VAL A 32 2.43 -6.27 -20.19
CA VAL A 32 2.74 -5.70 -21.52
C VAL A 32 1.60 -4.86 -22.11
N THR A 33 0.45 -4.81 -21.44
CA THR A 33 -0.72 -4.01 -21.85
C THR A 33 -0.83 -2.74 -21.03
N GLN A 34 -1.44 -1.69 -21.59
CA GLN A 34 -1.67 -0.42 -20.89
C GLN A 34 -2.46 -0.63 -19.59
N ILE A 35 -3.54 -1.42 -19.63
CA ILE A 35 -4.33 -1.77 -18.45
C ILE A 35 -3.48 -2.45 -17.38
N SER A 36 -2.63 -3.40 -17.77
CA SER A 36 -1.80 -4.10 -16.79
C SER A 36 -0.76 -3.18 -16.14
N GLN A 37 -0.26 -2.19 -16.86
CA GLN A 37 0.61 -1.14 -16.30
C GLN A 37 -0.14 -0.26 -15.30
N GLU A 38 -1.36 0.17 -15.63
CA GLU A 38 -2.20 0.93 -14.70
C GLU A 38 -2.48 0.16 -13.41
N VAL A 39 -2.84 -1.12 -13.53
CA VAL A 39 -3.06 -2.00 -12.37
C VAL A 39 -1.78 -2.18 -11.55
N TYR A 40 -0.63 -2.33 -12.19
CA TYR A 40 0.66 -2.42 -11.51
C TYR A 40 0.97 -1.14 -10.70
N HIS A 41 0.79 0.04 -11.31
CA HIS A 41 1.01 1.32 -10.64
C HIS A 41 0.02 1.56 -9.50
N LEU A 42 -1.25 1.20 -9.68
CA LEU A 42 -2.26 1.25 -8.63
C LEU A 42 -1.87 0.36 -7.45
N HIS A 43 -1.47 -0.88 -7.72
CA HIS A 43 -0.99 -1.83 -6.72
C HIS A 43 0.21 -1.27 -5.94
N MET A 44 1.23 -0.75 -6.64
CA MET A 44 2.41 -0.15 -5.99
C MET A 44 2.06 1.07 -5.15
N THR A 45 1.15 1.92 -5.63
CA THR A 45 0.69 3.09 -4.88
C THR A 45 0.01 2.70 -3.57
N ILE A 46 -0.94 1.75 -3.63
CA ILE A 46 -1.63 1.25 -2.44
C ILE A 46 -0.65 0.55 -1.49
N PHE A 47 0.28 -0.24 -2.03
CA PHE A 47 1.32 -0.90 -1.23
C PHE A 47 2.16 0.12 -0.44
N TYR A 48 2.62 1.21 -1.08
CA TYR A 48 3.37 2.25 -0.38
C TYR A 48 2.55 2.97 0.70
N ILE A 49 1.25 3.21 0.46
CA ILE A 49 0.34 3.75 1.48
C ILE A 49 0.30 2.80 2.70
N CYS A 50 0.15 1.49 2.47
CA CYS A 50 0.16 0.49 3.54
C CYS A 50 1.49 0.47 4.30
N VAL A 51 2.62 0.57 3.61
CA VAL A 51 3.95 0.65 4.25
C VAL A 51 4.07 1.90 5.14
N VAL A 52 3.63 3.06 4.66
CA VAL A 52 3.66 4.31 5.43
C VAL A 52 2.80 4.20 6.69
N ILE A 53 1.57 3.69 6.57
CA ILE A 53 0.68 3.45 7.71
C ILE A 53 1.33 2.46 8.69
N GLY A 54 1.91 1.37 8.17
CA GLY A 54 2.64 0.39 8.98
C GLY A 54 3.75 1.05 9.79
N VAL A 55 4.63 1.81 9.15
CA VAL A 55 5.73 2.52 9.82
C VAL A 55 5.21 3.47 10.91
N ILE A 56 4.12 4.19 10.66
CA ILE A 56 3.50 5.08 11.66
C ILE A 56 2.99 4.27 12.85
N VAL A 57 2.22 3.20 12.62
CA VAL A 57 1.64 2.36 13.68
C VAL A 57 2.75 1.69 14.51
N PHE A 58 3.71 1.06 13.85
CA PHE A 58 4.86 0.44 14.53
C PHE A 58 5.68 1.49 15.27
N GLY A 59 5.88 2.68 14.71
CA GLY A 59 6.58 3.78 15.35
C GLY A 59 5.92 4.24 16.65
N VAL A 60 4.61 4.50 16.63
CA VAL A 60 3.85 4.88 17.83
C VAL A 60 3.84 3.74 18.86
N MET A 61 3.71 2.48 18.42
CA MET A 61 3.76 1.33 19.30
C MET A 61 5.12 1.18 20.00
N PHE A 62 6.23 1.25 19.26
CA PHE A 62 7.57 1.19 19.84
C PHE A 62 7.81 2.35 20.80
N TRP A 63 7.38 3.56 20.43
CA TRP A 63 7.46 4.72 21.31
C TRP A 63 6.67 4.48 22.61
N ALA A 64 5.44 4.00 22.53
CA ALA A 64 4.59 3.74 23.69
C ALA A 64 5.23 2.72 24.65
N ILE A 65 5.77 1.62 24.13
CA ILE A 65 6.44 0.57 24.89
C ILE A 65 7.70 1.11 25.60
N LEU A 66 8.53 1.88 24.89
CA LEU A 66 9.78 2.40 25.44
C LEU A 66 9.58 3.55 26.43
N HIS A 67 8.54 4.36 26.24
CA HIS A 67 8.24 5.51 27.08
C HIS A 67 7.48 5.11 28.36
N HIS A 68 6.44 4.29 28.26
CA HIS A 68 5.57 3.93 29.39
C HIS A 68 6.02 2.66 30.14
N ARG A 69 7.32 2.35 30.08
CA ARG A 69 7.88 1.15 30.71
C ARG A 69 7.86 1.28 32.23
N LYS A 70 7.35 0.26 32.94
CA LYS A 70 7.30 0.20 34.40
C LYS A 70 8.65 0.47 35.09
N SER A 71 9.75 0.00 34.51
CA SER A 71 11.11 0.22 35.05
C SER A 71 11.58 1.67 34.99
N LYS A 72 10.87 2.56 34.30
CA LYS A 72 11.14 4.01 34.28
C LYS A 72 10.24 4.80 35.26
N GLY A 73 9.50 4.11 36.13
CA GLY A 73 8.58 4.74 37.08
C GLY A 73 7.26 5.21 36.45
N ALA A 74 6.90 4.69 35.27
CA ALA A 74 5.64 5.04 34.62
C ALA A 74 4.43 4.59 35.47
N VAL A 75 3.60 5.56 35.88
CA VAL A 75 2.34 5.33 36.59
C VAL A 75 1.21 5.24 35.55
N ALA A 76 0.35 4.24 35.69
CA ALA A 76 -0.77 4.05 34.78
C ALA A 76 -1.78 5.20 34.93
N ALA A 77 -2.18 5.79 33.83
CA ALA A 77 -3.24 6.78 33.81
C ALA A 77 -4.62 6.11 33.99
N LYS A 78 -5.61 6.86 34.51
CA LYS A 78 -6.99 6.37 34.76
C LYS A 78 -8.04 6.90 33.77
N PHE A 79 -7.64 7.39 32.60
CA PHE A 79 -8.59 7.78 31.56
C PHE A 79 -9.09 6.53 30.83
N HIS A 80 -10.38 6.50 30.48
CA HIS A 80 -11.01 5.33 29.85
C HIS A 80 -11.62 5.64 28.47
N GLU A 81 -11.85 6.91 28.16
CA GLU A 81 -12.44 7.32 26.88
C GLU A 81 -11.87 8.66 26.43
N SER A 82 -11.81 8.83 25.12
CA SER A 82 -11.52 10.14 24.53
C SER A 82 -12.24 10.25 23.21
N THR A 83 -13.47 10.76 23.27
CA THR A 83 -14.32 10.95 22.09
C THR A 83 -13.62 11.74 20.99
N LYS A 84 -12.75 12.70 21.35
CA LYS A 84 -11.96 13.46 20.37
C LYS A 84 -10.96 12.58 19.60
N VAL A 85 -10.24 11.70 20.30
CA VAL A 85 -9.25 10.82 19.67
C VAL A 85 -9.97 9.74 18.84
N GLU A 86 -11.10 9.25 19.35
CA GLU A 86 -11.99 8.32 18.66
C GLU A 86 -12.49 8.84 17.30
N ILE A 87 -12.95 10.09 17.27
CA ILE A 87 -13.39 10.73 16.03
C ILE A 87 -12.21 10.86 15.04
N ILE A 88 -11.04 11.29 15.52
CA ILE A 88 -9.86 11.50 14.67
C ILE A 88 -9.41 10.19 14.02
N TRP A 89 -9.23 9.12 14.79
CA TRP A 89 -8.76 7.85 14.24
C TRP A 89 -9.80 7.13 13.38
N THR A 90 -11.07 7.55 13.40
CA THR A 90 -12.11 6.97 12.56
C THR A 90 -12.22 7.73 11.24
N LEU A 91 -12.15 9.06 11.29
CA LEU A 91 -12.22 9.91 10.11
C LEU A 91 -10.98 9.79 9.22
N ILE A 92 -9.78 9.70 9.80
CA ILE A 92 -8.55 9.63 9.00
C ILE A 92 -8.53 8.40 8.09
N PRO A 93 -8.71 7.15 8.58
CA PRO A 93 -8.76 5.97 7.71
C PRO A 93 -9.91 6.05 6.69
N PHE A 94 -11.07 6.57 7.08
CA PHE A 94 -12.19 6.74 6.17
C PHE A 94 -11.85 7.64 4.97
N LEU A 95 -11.20 8.79 5.21
CA LEU A 95 -10.77 9.70 4.14
C LEU A 95 -9.69 9.08 3.25
N ILE A 96 -8.76 8.30 3.84
CA ILE A 96 -7.73 7.57 3.06
C ILE A 96 -8.39 6.58 2.11
N LEU A 97 -9.40 5.82 2.56
CA LEU A 97 -10.14 4.89 1.71
C LEU A 97 -10.85 5.58 0.54
N ILE A 98 -11.49 6.73 0.78
CA ILE A 98 -12.13 7.52 -0.28
C ILE A 98 -11.09 7.95 -1.31
N GLY A 99 -9.94 8.44 -0.87
CA GLY A 99 -8.85 8.85 -1.76
C GLY A 99 -8.36 7.72 -2.66
N MET A 100 -8.29 6.49 -2.15
CA MET A 100 -7.89 5.30 -2.92
C MET A 100 -8.98 4.77 -3.84
N ALA A 101 -10.25 4.99 -3.52
CA ALA A 101 -11.37 4.51 -4.32
C ALA A 101 -11.42 5.17 -5.71
N ILE A 102 -11.12 6.47 -5.80
CA ILE A 102 -11.20 7.24 -7.06
C ILE A 102 -10.31 6.64 -8.17
N PRO A 103 -8.98 6.49 -7.99
CA PRO A 103 -8.13 5.91 -9.04
C PRO A 103 -8.48 4.44 -9.32
N ALA A 104 -8.85 3.67 -8.29
CA ALA A 104 -9.24 2.28 -8.47
C ALA A 104 -10.50 2.13 -9.35
N THR A 105 -11.52 2.96 -9.13
CA THR A 105 -12.73 2.95 -9.96
C THR A 105 -12.43 3.39 -11.39
N LYS A 106 -11.53 4.37 -11.60
CA LYS A 106 -11.14 4.80 -12.95
C LYS A 106 -10.50 3.65 -13.74
N THR A 107 -9.51 2.95 -13.17
CA THR A 107 -8.88 1.80 -13.85
C THR A 107 -9.88 0.66 -14.12
N LEU A 108 -10.82 0.42 -13.20
CA LEU A 108 -11.87 -0.58 -13.41
C LEU A 108 -12.76 -0.23 -14.62
N LEU A 109 -13.18 1.03 -14.73
CA LEU A 109 -14.01 1.47 -15.86
C LEU A 109 -13.31 1.31 -17.21
N VAL A 110 -11.99 1.56 -17.27
CA VAL A 110 -11.21 1.37 -18.51
C VAL A 110 -11.04 -0.12 -18.83
N MET A 111 -10.88 -0.97 -17.80
CA MET A 111 -10.74 -2.41 -17.99
C MET A 111 -12.01 -3.09 -18.51
N GLU A 112 -13.19 -2.58 -18.13
CA GLU A 112 -14.49 -3.10 -18.58
C GLU A 112 -14.93 -2.56 -19.95
N ASP A 113 -14.21 -1.58 -20.52
CA ASP A 113 -14.52 -1.05 -21.84
C ASP A 113 -14.06 -2.02 -22.94
N THR A 114 -15.03 -2.67 -23.57
CA THR A 114 -14.83 -3.64 -24.66
C THR A 114 -15.26 -3.08 -26.03
N THR A 115 -15.46 -1.76 -26.10
CA THR A 115 -15.99 -1.11 -27.30
C THR A 115 -14.96 -1.08 -28.42
N LYS A 116 -15.36 -1.45 -29.65
CA LYS A 116 -14.54 -1.40 -30.89
C LYS A 116 -13.25 -2.24 -30.84
N PRO A 117 -13.36 -3.59 -30.84
CA PRO A 117 -12.18 -4.44 -30.98
C PRO A 117 -11.62 -4.41 -32.40
N ASP A 118 -10.30 -4.31 -32.55
CA ASP A 118 -9.61 -4.48 -33.84
C ASP A 118 -9.57 -5.96 -34.30
N LEU A 119 -9.62 -6.89 -33.35
CA LEU A 119 -9.61 -8.34 -33.59
C LEU A 119 -10.52 -9.04 -32.58
N THR A 120 -11.36 -9.96 -33.07
CA THR A 120 -12.22 -10.79 -32.22
C THR A 120 -11.70 -12.23 -32.18
N ILE A 121 -11.36 -12.71 -30.99
CA ILE A 121 -10.94 -14.10 -30.76
C ILE A 121 -11.93 -14.77 -29.82
N GLN A 122 -12.51 -15.88 -30.26
CA GLN A 122 -13.30 -16.75 -29.39
C GLN A 122 -12.40 -17.88 -28.85
N VAL A 123 -12.35 -18.00 -27.53
CA VAL A 123 -11.59 -19.03 -26.83
C VAL A 123 -12.56 -20.04 -26.19
N THR A 124 -12.48 -21.31 -26.59
CA THR A 124 -13.30 -22.40 -26.04
C THR A 124 -12.45 -23.34 -25.20
N GLY A 125 -12.75 -23.42 -23.90
CA GLY A 125 -12.13 -24.39 -22.99
C GLY A 125 -12.65 -25.81 -23.22
N SER A 126 -11.76 -26.80 -23.17
CA SER A 126 -12.09 -28.23 -23.15
C SER A 126 -11.13 -28.95 -22.20
N GLN A 127 -11.35 -30.25 -21.96
CA GLN A 127 -10.55 -31.00 -20.99
C GLN A 127 -9.04 -30.91 -21.31
N TRP A 128 -8.30 -30.21 -20.45
CA TRP A 128 -6.87 -29.88 -20.59
C TRP A 128 -6.46 -29.23 -21.92
N LYS A 129 -7.34 -28.50 -22.60
CA LYS A 129 -7.02 -27.82 -23.86
C LYS A 129 -7.86 -26.57 -24.10
N TRP A 130 -7.31 -25.67 -24.92
CA TRP A 130 -7.97 -24.44 -25.37
C TRP A 130 -8.07 -24.45 -26.89
N HIS A 131 -9.23 -24.07 -27.42
CA HIS A 131 -9.44 -23.88 -28.86
C HIS A 131 -9.65 -22.40 -29.15
N TYR A 132 -9.06 -21.92 -30.24
CA TYR A 132 -9.10 -20.51 -30.65
C TYR A 132 -9.77 -20.39 -32.02
N ARG A 133 -10.70 -19.46 -32.15
CA ARG A 133 -11.35 -19.08 -33.41
C ARG A 133 -11.15 -17.59 -33.63
N TYR A 134 -10.80 -17.20 -34.84
CA TYR A 134 -10.60 -15.82 -35.25
C TYR A 134 -11.70 -15.44 -36.23
N PHE A 135 -12.26 -14.24 -36.09
CA PHE A 135 -13.30 -13.68 -36.95
C PHE A 135 -12.95 -12.26 -37.36
#